data_AF-A0A4P8L8E3-F1
#
_entry.id   AF-A0A4P8L8E3-F1
#
_cell.length_a   1.000
_cell.length_b   1.000
_cell.length_c   1.000
_cell.angle_alpha   90.00
_cell.angle_beta   90.00
_cell.angle_gamma   90.00
#
_symmetry.space_group_name_H-M   'P 1'
#
loop_
_entity.id
_entity.type
_entity.pdbx_description
1 polymer ?
#
loop_
_entity_poly.entity_id
_entity_poly.type
_entity_poly.pdbx_seq_one_letter_code
_entity_poly.pdbx_strand_id
1 'polypeptide(L)'
;MVKGDNPEEKADSLLAALIEHGLAEVLEDDAPVRIPVPALVWQGVDAVRLSGLTNMLDRPEVVRIARKLDFTEAAGWIDAHPKEYAEGVFRGFVVEPDGGKS
;
A
#
# COMPACT_ATOMS: atom_id res chain seq x y z
N MET A 1 38.60 7.29 6.43
CA MET A 1 39.23 6.05 6.96
C MET A 1 38.14 5.27 7.68
N VAL A 2 37.94 4.00 7.32
CA VAL A 2 36.92 3.14 7.96
C VAL A 2 37.34 2.81 9.39
N LYS A 3 36.43 3.01 10.36
CA LYS A 3 36.64 2.80 11.81
C LYS A 3 35.83 1.59 12.30
N GLY A 4 36.13 1.07 13.49
CA GLY A 4 35.39 -0.03 14.13
C GLY A 4 36.25 -1.27 14.41
N ASP A 5 35.92 -1.97 15.49
CA ASP A 5 36.66 -3.16 15.95
C ASP A 5 36.06 -4.45 15.41
N ASN A 6 34.80 -4.43 14.98
CA ASN A 6 34.09 -5.56 14.38
C ASN A 6 33.57 -5.24 12.95
N PRO A 7 33.10 -6.25 12.20
CA PRO A 7 32.63 -6.05 10.82
C PRO A 7 31.42 -5.10 10.69
N GLU A 8 30.53 -5.07 11.67
CA GLU A 8 29.32 -4.24 11.67
C GLU A 8 29.69 -2.76 11.83
N GLU A 9 30.52 -2.44 12.82
CA GLU A 9 31.02 -1.07 13.03
C GLU A 9 31.83 -0.55 11.84
N LYS A 10 32.57 -1.44 11.17
CA LYS A 10 33.30 -1.11 9.93
C LYS A 10 32.35 -0.84 8.77
N ALA A 11 31.27 -1.59 8.65
CA ALA A 11 30.26 -1.36 7.63
C ALA A 11 29.58 0.01 7.84
N ASP A 12 29.17 0.31 9.07
CA ASP A 12 28.54 1.59 9.42
C ASP A 12 29.47 2.78 9.14
N SER A 13 30.73 2.69 9.59
CA SER A 13 31.71 3.75 9.34
C SER A 13 32.02 3.95 7.86
N LEU A 14 31.98 2.89 7.04
CA LEU A 14 32.17 2.98 5.60
C LEU A 14 30.97 3.67 4.94
N LEU A 15 29.75 3.24 5.26
CA LEU A 15 28.52 3.82 4.72
C LEU A 15 28.43 5.32 5.05
N ALA A 16 28.74 5.71 6.29
CA ALA A 16 28.79 7.11 6.70
C ALA A 16 29.79 7.93 5.85
N ALA A 17 30.98 7.39 5.59
CA ALA A 17 32.00 8.07 4.78
C ALA A 17 31.57 8.20 3.30
N LEU A 18 30.88 7.21 2.75
CA LEU A 18 30.34 7.29 1.39
C LEU A 18 29.28 8.40 1.28
N ILE A 19 28.42 8.53 2.29
CA ILE A 19 27.41 9.60 2.37
C ILE A 19 28.08 10.97 2.50
N GLU A 20 29.05 11.12 3.43
CA GLU A 20 29.77 12.39 3.66
C GLU A 20 30.48 12.91 2.40
N HIS A 21 30.98 12.01 1.56
CA HIS A 21 31.66 12.35 0.31
C HIS A 21 30.72 12.41 -0.90
N GLY A 22 29.41 12.25 -0.72
CA GLY A 22 28.43 12.30 -1.82
C GLY A 22 28.54 11.13 -2.80
N LEU A 23 29.13 10.02 -2.39
CA LEU A 23 29.28 8.80 -3.18
C LEU A 23 28.13 7.81 -2.96
N ALA A 24 27.30 8.06 -1.95
CA ALA A 24 26.06 7.35 -1.67
C ALA A 24 25.03 8.32 -1.08
N GLU A 25 23.75 8.01 -1.26
CA GLU A 25 22.64 8.64 -0.56
C GLU A 25 21.82 7.56 0.12
N VAL A 26 21.25 7.89 1.28
CA VAL A 26 20.24 7.03 1.91
C VAL A 26 18.95 7.33 1.19
N LEU A 27 18.51 6.38 0.36
CA LEU A 27 17.13 6.38 -0.09
C LEU A 27 16.30 5.96 1.12
N GLU A 28 15.47 6.88 1.61
CA GLU A 28 14.30 6.43 2.37
C GLU A 28 13.55 5.49 1.43
N ASP A 29 13.31 4.25 1.85
CA ASP A 29 12.36 3.39 1.17
C ASP A 29 11.04 4.13 1.34
N ASP A 30 10.64 4.93 0.35
CA ASP A 30 9.37 5.64 0.32
C ASP A 30 8.33 4.56 0.54
N ALA A 31 7.89 4.42 1.80
CA ALA A 31 6.97 3.37 2.17
C ALA A 31 5.83 3.46 1.17
N PRO A 32 5.53 2.37 0.43
CA PRO A 32 4.73 2.45 -0.78
C PRO A 32 3.47 3.24 -0.45
N VAL A 33 3.23 4.34 -1.17
CA VAL A 33 2.10 5.25 -0.89
C VAL A 33 0.83 4.40 -0.96
N ARG A 34 0.31 4.04 0.22
CA ARG A 34 -0.89 3.22 0.37
C ARG A 34 -2.10 4.08 0.08
N ILE A 35 -3.13 3.45 -0.46
CA ILE A 35 -4.34 4.17 -0.83
C ILE A 35 -5.26 4.30 0.38
N PRO A 36 -5.54 5.53 0.86
CA PRO A 36 -6.50 5.74 1.92
C PRO A 36 -7.90 5.38 1.43
N VAL A 37 -8.62 4.62 2.25
CA VAL A 37 -10.01 4.23 1.98
C VAL A 37 -10.85 4.32 3.25
N PRO A 38 -12.14 4.69 3.12
CA PRO A 38 -13.09 4.58 4.23
C PRO A 38 -13.19 3.14 4.75
N ALA A 39 -13.42 2.97 6.06
CA ALA A 39 -13.58 1.65 6.67
C ALA A 39 -14.65 0.77 6.00
N LEU A 40 -15.78 1.35 5.59
CA LEU A 40 -16.85 0.62 4.90
C LEU A 40 -16.42 0.13 3.51
N VAL A 41 -15.60 0.92 2.80
CA VAL A 41 -15.04 0.50 1.50
C VAL A 41 -14.06 -0.66 1.72
N TRP A 42 -13.17 -0.54 2.71
CA TRP A 42 -12.22 -1.60 3.03
C TRP A 42 -12.91 -2.92 3.40
N GLN A 43 -13.97 -2.88 4.23
CA GLN A 43 -14.73 -4.08 4.60
C GLN A 43 -15.22 -4.84 3.37
N GLY A 44 -15.77 -4.14 2.37
CA GLY A 44 -16.22 -4.79 1.14
C GLY A 44 -15.08 -5.31 0.27
N VAL A 45 -14.00 -4.53 0.11
CA VAL A 45 -12.80 -4.96 -0.63
C VAL A 45 -12.20 -6.22 0.00
N ASP A 46 -12.06 -6.25 1.33
CA ASP A 46 -11.49 -7.37 2.05
C ASP A 46 -12.42 -8.58 2.06
N ALA A 47 -13.74 -8.39 2.13
CA ALA A 47 -14.71 -9.47 1.99
C ALA A 47 -14.62 -10.16 0.61
N VAL A 48 -14.51 -9.39 -0.47
CA VAL A 48 -14.30 -9.97 -1.81
C VAL A 48 -12.97 -10.72 -1.86
N ARG A 49 -11.89 -10.13 -1.33
CA ARG A 49 -10.56 -10.78 -1.28
C ARG A 49 -10.60 -12.10 -0.52
N LEU A 50 -11.21 -12.13 0.67
CA LEU A 50 -11.33 -13.32 1.50
C LEU A 50 -12.26 -14.39 0.91
N SER A 51 -13.22 -13.99 0.06
CA SER A 51 -14.09 -14.94 -0.63
C SER A 51 -13.36 -15.85 -1.62
N GLY A 52 -12.23 -15.37 -2.19
CA GLY A 52 -11.47 -16.10 -3.21
C GLY A 52 -12.22 -16.32 -4.54
N LEU A 53 -13.36 -15.65 -4.75
CA LEU A 53 -14.24 -15.89 -5.90
C LEU A 53 -13.75 -15.25 -7.21
N THR A 54 -12.83 -14.28 -7.14
CA THR A 54 -12.26 -13.62 -8.33
C THR A 54 -10.83 -13.16 -8.08
N ASN A 55 -10.11 -12.86 -9.16
CA ASN A 55 -8.87 -12.11 -9.09
C ASN A 55 -9.17 -10.63 -8.81
N MET A 56 -8.44 -10.00 -7.86
CA MET A 56 -8.66 -8.60 -7.50
C MET A 56 -8.28 -7.59 -8.62
N LEU A 57 -7.66 -8.03 -9.70
CA LEU A 57 -7.43 -7.23 -10.90
C LEU A 57 -8.63 -7.24 -11.86
N ASP A 58 -9.55 -8.20 -11.72
CA ASP A 58 -10.81 -8.23 -12.46
C ASP A 58 -11.83 -7.29 -11.80
N ARG A 59 -11.57 -5.99 -11.94
CA ARG A 59 -12.36 -4.92 -11.31
C ARG A 59 -13.87 -5.04 -11.57
N PRO A 60 -14.36 -5.30 -12.81
CA PRO A 60 -15.78 -5.52 -13.05
C PRO A 60 -16.37 -6.66 -12.21
N GLU A 61 -15.64 -7.78 -12.09
CA GLU A 61 -16.11 -8.92 -11.31
C GLU A 61 -16.05 -8.66 -9.80
N VAL A 62 -15.02 -7.95 -9.32
CA VAL A 62 -14.94 -7.50 -7.92
C VAL A 62 -16.16 -6.64 -7.56
N VAL A 63 -16.50 -5.66 -8.40
CA VAL A 63 -17.68 -4.81 -8.20
C VAL A 63 -18.96 -5.65 -8.17
N ARG A 64 -19.09 -6.60 -9.11
CA ARG A 64 -20.24 -7.49 -9.17
C ARG A 64 -20.38 -8.37 -7.92
N ILE A 65 -19.26 -8.87 -7.38
CA ILE A 65 -19.27 -9.69 -6.17
C ILE A 65 -19.55 -8.83 -4.93
N ALA A 66 -18.92 -7.66 -4.81
CA ALA A 66 -19.18 -6.72 -3.72
C ALA A 66 -20.67 -6.37 -3.62
N ARG A 67 -21.34 -6.08 -4.74
CA ARG A 67 -22.80 -5.88 -4.79
C ARG A 67 -23.60 -7.10 -4.33
N LYS A 68 -23.17 -8.33 -4.71
CA LYS A 68 -23.86 -9.57 -4.29
C LYS A 68 -23.70 -9.88 -2.80
N LEU A 69 -22.66 -9.35 -2.17
CA LEU A 69 -22.37 -9.49 -0.75
C LEU A 69 -22.90 -8.30 0.08
N ASP A 70 -23.77 -7.46 -0.50
CA ASP A 70 -24.33 -6.23 0.09
C ASP A 70 -23.32 -5.14 0.47
N PHE A 71 -22.10 -5.19 -0.07
CA PHE A 71 -21.10 -4.11 0.08
C PHE A 71 -21.25 -3.06 -1.03
N THR A 72 -22.38 -2.36 -1.04
CA THR A 72 -22.70 -1.38 -2.10
C THR A 72 -21.77 -0.17 -2.09
N GLU A 73 -21.34 0.28 -0.90
CA GLU A 73 -20.39 1.38 -0.72
C GLU A 73 -19.04 1.05 -1.36
N ALA A 74 -18.52 -0.16 -1.13
CA ALA A 74 -17.28 -0.61 -1.74
C ALA A 74 -17.42 -0.72 -3.26
N ALA A 75 -18.52 -1.32 -3.75
CA ALA A 75 -18.79 -1.41 -5.18
C ALA A 75 -18.85 -0.04 -5.87
N GLY A 76 -19.55 0.92 -5.26
CA GLY A 76 -19.65 2.29 -5.76
C GLY A 76 -18.30 3.00 -5.75
N TRP A 77 -17.52 2.83 -4.69
CA TRP A 77 -16.18 3.43 -4.60
C TRP A 77 -15.24 2.87 -5.68
N ILE A 78 -15.21 1.55 -5.89
CA ILE A 78 -14.35 0.90 -6.89
C ILE A 78 -14.73 1.31 -8.33
N ASP A 79 -16.02 1.52 -8.60
CA ASP A 79 -16.48 2.03 -9.89
C ASP A 79 -16.04 3.48 -10.12
N ALA A 80 -16.10 4.31 -9.07
CA ALA A 80 -15.76 5.73 -9.13
C ALA A 80 -14.24 6.01 -9.11
N HIS A 81 -13.43 5.11 -8.52
CA HIS A 81 -11.99 5.30 -8.28
C HIS A 81 -11.15 4.15 -8.88
N PRO A 82 -11.19 3.93 -10.21
CA PRO A 82 -10.54 2.78 -10.84
C PRO A 82 -9.01 2.79 -10.70
N LYS A 83 -8.40 3.98 -10.67
CA LYS A 83 -6.94 4.13 -10.57
C LYS A 83 -6.49 3.83 -9.14
N GLU A 84 -7.13 4.45 -8.17
CA GLU A 84 -6.84 4.30 -6.75
C GLU A 84 -7.10 2.85 -6.30
N TYR A 85 -8.16 2.22 -6.81
CA TYR A 85 -8.39 0.79 -6.59
C TYR A 85 -7.22 -0.06 -7.10
N ALA A 86 -6.79 0.16 -8.35
CA ALA A 86 -5.66 -0.59 -8.93
C ALA A 86 -4.36 -0.34 -8.15
N GLU A 87 -4.06 0.90 -7.81
CA GLU A 87 -2.90 1.26 -6.99
C GLU A 87 -2.98 0.59 -5.61
N GLY A 88 -4.14 0.53 -4.98
CA GLY A 88 -4.33 -0.12 -3.70
C GLY A 88 -4.18 -1.65 -3.76
N VAL A 89 -4.54 -2.29 -4.88
CA VAL A 89 -4.25 -3.71 -5.09
C VAL A 89 -2.74 -3.98 -5.16
N PHE A 90 -1.95 -3.07 -5.75
CA PHE A 90 -0.49 -3.25 -5.89
C PHE A 90 0.31 -2.75 -4.69
N ARG A 91 -0.08 -1.64 -4.08
CA ARG A 91 0.68 -0.91 -3.04
C ARG A 91 0.08 -1.08 -1.64
N GLY A 92 -1.13 -1.60 -1.55
CA GLY A 92 -1.88 -1.76 -0.32
C GLY A 92 -2.84 -0.59 -0.04
N PHE A 93 -3.83 -0.88 0.80
CA PHE A 93 -4.79 0.09 1.32
C PHE A 93 -4.44 0.48 2.76
N VAL A 94 -4.77 1.71 3.14
CA VAL A 94 -4.76 2.17 4.53
C VAL A 94 -6.18 2.62 4.90
N VAL A 95 -6.69 2.14 6.03
CA VAL A 95 -8.04 2.47 6.47
C VAL A 95 -8.02 3.81 7.18
N GLU A 96 -8.79 4.77 6.69
CA GLU A 96 -8.99 6.03 7.38
C GLU A 96 -9.89 5.82 8.60
N PRO A 97 -9.52 6.35 9.78
CA PRO A 97 -10.25 6.13 11.02
C PRO A 97 -11.67 6.72 11.01
N ASP A 98 -11.95 7.69 10.14
CA ASP A 98 -13.27 8.27 9.97
C ASP A 98 -13.55 8.41 8.47
N GLY A 99 -14.57 7.69 7.97
CA GLY A 99 -14.89 7.65 6.54
C GLY A 99 -14.87 9.05 5.91
N GLY A 100 -13.82 9.30 5.13
CA GLY A 100 -13.41 10.62 4.66
C GLY A 100 -14.59 11.49 4.25
N LYS A 101 -14.88 12.49 5.07
CA LYS A 101 -15.62 13.67 4.62
C LYS A 101 -14.60 14.67 4.11
N SER A 102 -14.56 14.86 2.80
CA SER A 102 -14.30 16.14 2.15
C SER A 102 -14.84 16.09 0.73
#